data_AF-E0ML21-F1
#
_entry.id   AF-E0ML21-F1
#
_cell.length_a   1.000
_cell.length_b   1.000
_cell.length_c   1.000
_cell.angle_alpha   90.00
_cell.angle_beta   90.00
_cell.angle_gamma   90.00
#
_symmetry.space_group_name_H-M   'P 1'
#
loop_
_entity.id
_entity.type
_entity.pdbx_description
1 polymer ?
#
loop_
_entity_poly.entity_id
_entity_poly.type
_entity_poly.pdbx_seq_one_letter_code
_entity_poly.pdbx_strand_id
1 'polypeptide(L)'
;MTMIMDNNQADTSLANRFALPKIDVSLIATATIAGAFATLGFDLFGQTISPMLKSVASPFLGAKLAPVALANQSLAVILGLPGKTISGLGIGHAMHLLTGLLLYPLGYMLVFKPIADAILRTPWWVKGAVYGAALFVFALYIMAHLVAGNPPFLGWGGITWVALWGHMVFGLIVAWFDHRRAI
;
A
#
# COMPACT_ATOMS: atom_id res chain seq x y z
N MET A 1 -11.30 10.10 -50.15
CA MET A 1 -11.45 8.76 -49.55
C MET A 1 -11.40 8.92 -48.03
N THR A 2 -12.57 9.15 -47.44
CA THR A 2 -12.70 9.42 -46.00
C THR A 2 -12.70 8.08 -45.27
N MET A 3 -11.64 7.81 -44.51
CA MET A 3 -11.53 6.61 -43.68
C MET A 3 -12.52 6.75 -42.51
N ILE A 4 -13.71 6.17 -42.66
CA ILE A 4 -14.64 5.98 -41.55
C ILE A 4 -14.00 4.91 -40.66
N MET A 5 -13.47 5.31 -39.50
CA MET A 5 -13.12 4.35 -38.46
C MET A 5 -14.42 3.69 -37.97
N ASP A 6 -14.47 2.36 -38.06
CA ASP A 6 -15.53 1.54 -37.51
C ASP A 6 -15.62 1.78 -36.00
N ASN A 7 -16.72 2.36 -35.53
CA ASN A 7 -16.96 2.64 -34.11
C ASN A 7 -16.84 1.38 -33.21
N ASN A 8 -17.06 0.17 -33.75
CA ASN A 8 -16.86 -1.08 -32.99
C ASN A 8 -15.40 -1.33 -32.62
N GLN A 9 -14.45 -0.88 -33.45
CA GLN A 9 -13.01 -1.03 -33.18
C GLN A 9 -12.56 -0.06 -32.08
N ALA A 10 -13.14 1.14 -32.02
CA ALA A 10 -12.87 2.12 -30.98
C ALA A 10 -13.38 1.65 -29.61
N ASP A 11 -14.61 1.13 -29.54
CA ASP A 11 -15.22 0.63 -28.29
C ASP A 11 -14.52 -0.62 -27.75
N THR A 12 -14.12 -1.56 -28.62
CA THR A 12 -13.31 -2.72 -28.21
C THR A 12 -11.91 -2.31 -27.73
N SER A 13 -11.32 -1.27 -28.31
CA SER A 13 -10.02 -0.76 -27.86
C SER A 13 -10.07 -0.11 -26.47
N LEU A 14 -11.18 0.56 -26.11
CA LEU A 14 -11.36 1.15 -24.79
C LEU A 14 -11.68 0.08 -23.75
N ALA A 15 -12.56 -0.87 -24.08
CA ALA A 15 -12.86 -2.00 -23.21
C ALA A 15 -11.61 -2.83 -22.87
N ASN A 16 -10.73 -3.08 -23.85
CA ASN A 16 -9.48 -3.79 -23.61
C ASN A 16 -8.47 -3.01 -22.74
N ARG A 17 -8.51 -1.67 -22.73
CA ARG A 17 -7.59 -0.85 -21.90
C ARG A 17 -7.87 -0.96 -20.41
N PHE A 18 -9.09 -1.34 -20.03
CA PHE A 18 -9.51 -1.50 -18.63
C PHE A 18 -9.81 -2.96 -18.27
N ALA A 19 -9.39 -3.92 -19.11
CA ALA A 19 -9.57 -5.33 -18.82
C ALA A 19 -8.91 -5.68 -17.48
N LEU A 20 -9.71 -6.12 -16.51
CA LEU A 20 -9.21 -6.51 -15.20
C LEU A 20 -8.37 -7.80 -15.32
N PRO A 21 -7.32 -7.96 -14.50
CA PRO A 21 -6.58 -9.20 -14.44
C PRO A 21 -7.51 -10.36 -14.08
N LYS A 22 -7.31 -11.51 -14.72
CA LYS A 22 -8.00 -12.74 -14.33
C LYS A 22 -7.59 -13.10 -12.89
N ILE A 23 -8.58 -13.32 -12.04
CA ILE A 23 -8.36 -13.84 -10.69
C ILE A 23 -8.15 -15.35 -10.81
N ASP A 24 -6.92 -15.79 -10.55
CA ASP A 24 -6.53 -17.19 -10.54
C ASP A 24 -5.59 -17.50 -9.37
N VAL A 25 -5.25 -18.78 -9.20
CA VAL A 25 -4.37 -19.25 -8.13
C VAL A 25 -2.98 -18.59 -8.22
N SER A 26 -2.48 -18.32 -9.42
CA SER A 26 -1.19 -17.67 -9.61
C SER A 26 -1.21 -16.25 -9.05
N LEU A 27 -2.24 -15.46 -9.35
CA LEU A 27 -2.40 -14.11 -8.83
C LEU A 27 -2.50 -14.11 -7.30
N ILE A 28 -3.32 -14.98 -6.71
CA ILE A 28 -3.48 -15.06 -5.25
C ILE A 28 -2.16 -15.48 -4.58
N ALA A 29 -1.46 -16.46 -5.15
CA ALA A 29 -0.16 -16.89 -4.64
C ALA A 29 0.89 -15.77 -4.74
N THR A 30 0.99 -15.09 -5.89
CA THR A 30 1.91 -13.94 -6.05
C THR A 30 1.56 -12.82 -5.09
N ALA A 31 0.28 -12.46 -4.93
CA ALA A 31 -0.15 -11.43 -4.00
C ALA A 31 0.24 -11.77 -2.55
N THR A 32 0.03 -13.03 -2.14
CA THR A 32 0.36 -13.50 -0.78
C THR A 32 1.87 -13.49 -0.53
N ILE A 33 2.67 -14.01 -1.47
CA ILE A 33 4.13 -14.01 -1.35
C ILE A 33 4.65 -12.57 -1.35
N ALA A 34 4.18 -11.74 -2.28
CA ALA A 34 4.55 -10.33 -2.36
C ALA A 34 4.22 -9.59 -1.07
N GLY A 35 3.02 -9.81 -0.52
CA GLY A 35 2.60 -9.22 0.75
C GLY A 35 3.41 -9.67 1.94
N ALA A 36 3.80 -10.95 2.00
CA ALA A 36 4.67 -11.45 3.05
C ALA A 36 6.03 -10.71 3.04
N PHE A 37 6.69 -10.65 1.88
CA PHE A 37 7.96 -9.92 1.75
C PHE A 37 7.81 -8.43 1.95
N ALA A 38 6.74 -7.82 1.45
CA ALA A 38 6.50 -6.38 1.57
C ALA A 38 6.23 -5.99 3.03
N THR A 39 5.46 -6.78 3.77
CA THR A 39 5.20 -6.58 5.21
C THR A 39 6.48 -6.74 6.02
N LEU A 40 7.27 -7.79 5.75
CA LEU A 40 8.58 -7.98 6.38
C LEU A 40 9.52 -6.81 6.07
N GLY A 41 9.58 -6.35 4.82
CA GLY A 41 10.40 -5.22 4.42
C GLY A 41 9.98 -3.92 5.09
N PHE A 42 8.68 -3.65 5.17
CA PHE A 42 8.11 -2.50 5.86
C PHE A 42 8.44 -2.51 7.35
N ASP A 43 8.21 -3.63 8.04
CA ASP A 43 8.43 -3.75 9.47
C ASP A 43 9.93 -3.74 9.82
N LEU A 44 10.76 -4.44 9.04
CA LEU A 44 12.21 -4.39 9.19
C LEU A 44 12.73 -2.97 9.04
N PHE A 45 12.28 -2.25 8.01
CA PHE A 45 12.67 -0.87 7.80
C PHE A 45 12.17 0.05 8.93
N GLY A 46 10.87 0.04 9.22
CA GLY A 46 10.25 1.02 10.10
C GLY A 46 10.39 0.74 11.59
N GLN A 47 10.45 -0.53 12.00
CA GLN A 47 10.51 -0.91 13.41
C GLN A 47 11.93 -1.26 13.89
N THR A 48 12.83 -1.63 12.98
CA THR A 48 14.21 -2.06 13.31
C THR A 48 15.26 -1.10 12.76
N ILE A 49 15.35 -0.92 11.44
CA ILE A 49 16.42 -0.13 10.81
C ILE A 49 16.30 1.36 11.11
N SER A 50 15.11 1.95 10.91
CA SER A 50 14.91 3.39 11.10
C SER A 50 15.30 3.86 12.51
N PRO A 51 14.86 3.22 13.62
CA PRO A 51 15.29 3.61 14.96
C PRO A 51 16.82 3.63 15.16
N MET A 52 17.56 2.73 14.51
CA MET A 52 19.02 2.67 14.60
C MET A 52 19.70 3.87 13.92
N LEU A 53 19.03 4.52 12.96
CA LEU A 53 19.55 5.65 12.20
C LEU A 53 19.28 7.01 12.86
N LYS A 54 18.76 7.03 14.09
CA LYS A 54 18.38 8.27 14.80
C LYS A 54 19.51 9.29 14.91
N SER A 55 20.75 8.85 15.09
CA SER A 55 21.91 9.74 15.23
C SER A 55 22.38 10.36 13.90
N VAL A 56 22.02 9.78 12.75
CA VAL A 56 22.61 10.14 11.45
C VAL A 56 21.62 10.68 10.42
N ALA A 57 20.32 10.51 10.62
CA ALA A 57 19.33 10.79 9.59
C ALA A 57 18.07 11.52 10.09
N SER A 58 18.11 12.08 11.30
CA SER A 58 17.04 12.95 11.82
C SER A 58 16.97 14.28 11.03
N PRO A 59 15.78 14.78 10.65
CA PRO A 59 14.44 14.32 11.03
C PRO A 59 13.80 13.30 10.08
N PHE A 60 14.48 12.88 9.00
CA PHE A 60 13.88 12.07 7.94
C PHE A 60 13.83 10.56 8.25
N LEU A 61 14.74 10.06 9.09
CA LEU A 61 14.77 8.70 9.63
C LEU A 61 15.16 8.76 11.12
N GLY A 62 14.94 7.68 11.88
CA GLY A 62 15.24 7.64 13.32
C GLY A 62 14.05 7.37 14.22
N ALA A 63 12.83 7.40 13.68
CA ALA A 63 11.61 7.10 14.42
C ALA A 63 11.19 5.63 14.27
N LYS A 64 10.56 5.08 15.29
CA LYS A 64 9.97 3.72 15.26
C LYS A 64 8.54 3.78 14.77
N LEU A 65 8.22 3.03 13.71
CA LEU A 65 6.83 2.87 13.28
C LEU A 65 6.03 2.04 14.29
N ALA A 66 4.76 2.38 14.43
CA ALA A 66 3.81 1.68 15.30
C ALA A 66 2.53 1.30 14.53
N PRO A 67 2.64 0.45 13.48
CA PRO A 67 1.50 0.16 12.59
C PRO A 67 0.33 -0.50 13.33
N VAL A 68 0.62 -1.42 14.26
CA VAL A 68 -0.41 -2.07 15.09
C VAL A 68 -1.13 -1.06 15.99
N ALA A 69 -0.42 -0.07 16.54
CA ALA A 69 -1.05 0.96 17.37
C ALA A 69 -2.01 1.81 16.53
N LEU A 70 -1.63 2.18 15.31
CA LEU A 70 -2.50 2.89 14.39
C LEU A 70 -3.73 2.05 13.98
N ALA A 71 -3.54 0.76 13.72
CA ALA A 71 -4.63 -0.17 13.45
C ALA A 71 -5.60 -0.25 14.64
N ASN A 72 -5.09 -0.40 15.87
CA ASN A 72 -5.91 -0.41 17.07
C ASN A 72 -6.74 0.88 17.23
N GLN A 73 -6.11 2.06 17.03
CA GLN A 73 -6.80 3.35 17.11
C GLN A 73 -7.91 3.47 16.06
N SER A 74 -7.59 3.13 14.81
CA SER A 74 -8.54 3.24 13.70
C SER A 74 -9.74 2.30 13.89
N LEU A 75 -9.49 1.06 14.30
CA LEU A 75 -10.53 0.07 14.53
C LEU A 75 -11.38 0.37 15.75
N ALA A 76 -10.80 0.97 16.80
CA ALA A 76 -11.58 1.43 17.95
C ALA A 76 -12.67 2.41 17.53
N VAL A 77 -12.34 3.34 16.63
CA VAL A 77 -13.31 4.29 16.06
C VAL A 77 -14.32 3.57 15.16
N ILE A 78 -13.85 2.78 14.20
CA ILE A 78 -14.73 2.10 13.20
C ILE A 78 -15.73 1.15 13.87
N LEU A 79 -15.29 0.41 14.89
CA LEU A 79 -16.11 -0.60 15.57
C LEU A 79 -16.86 -0.02 16.78
N GLY A 80 -16.59 1.23 17.18
CA GLY A 80 -17.16 1.83 18.39
C GLY A 80 -16.76 1.09 19.68
N LEU A 81 -15.62 0.41 19.67
CA LEU A 81 -15.13 -0.40 20.79
C LEU A 81 -13.96 0.30 21.50
N PRO A 82 -13.79 0.11 22.82
CA PRO A 82 -12.62 0.62 23.52
C PRO A 82 -11.33 0.09 22.90
N GLY A 83 -10.32 0.96 22.70
CA GLY A 83 -9.04 0.56 22.11
C GLY A 83 -8.34 -0.58 22.86
N LYS A 84 -8.53 -0.67 24.19
CA LYS A 84 -8.03 -1.79 25.01
C LYS A 84 -8.65 -3.13 24.61
N THR A 85 -9.92 -3.15 24.23
CA THR A 85 -10.62 -4.35 23.75
C THR A 85 -10.03 -4.81 22.43
N ILE A 86 -9.86 -3.89 21.47
CA ILE A 86 -9.25 -4.17 20.17
C ILE A 86 -7.83 -4.73 20.33
N SER A 87 -7.01 -4.08 21.16
CA SER A 87 -5.63 -4.51 21.39
C SER A 87 -5.55 -5.85 22.13
N GLY A 88 -6.44 -6.08 23.12
CA GLY A 88 -6.45 -7.31 23.92
C GLY A 88 -6.86 -8.54 23.12
N LEU A 89 -7.71 -8.37 22.11
CA LEU A 89 -8.10 -9.42 21.16
C LEU A 89 -7.08 -9.62 20.03
N GLY A 90 -6.01 -8.82 19.97
CA GLY A 90 -5.00 -8.90 18.91
C GLY A 90 -5.48 -8.44 17.53
N ILE A 91 -6.64 -7.78 17.43
CA ILE A 91 -7.27 -7.43 16.15
C ILE A 91 -6.38 -6.46 15.36
N GLY A 92 -5.70 -5.51 16.01
CA GLY A 92 -4.76 -4.62 15.31
C GLY A 92 -3.59 -5.36 14.66
N HIS A 93 -3.10 -6.44 15.26
CA HIS A 93 -2.06 -7.28 14.65
C HIS A 93 -2.64 -8.05 13.47
N ALA A 94 -3.82 -8.64 13.64
CA ALA A 94 -4.51 -9.35 12.56
C ALA A 94 -4.78 -8.43 11.38
N MET A 95 -5.19 -7.17 11.62
CA MET A 95 -5.41 -6.19 10.57
C MET A 95 -4.13 -5.73 9.90
N HIS A 96 -3.06 -5.46 10.64
CA HIS A 96 -1.75 -5.16 10.05
C HIS A 96 -1.28 -6.30 9.14
N LEU A 97 -1.38 -7.54 9.61
CA LEU A 97 -1.01 -8.71 8.84
C LEU A 97 -1.92 -8.90 7.63
N LEU A 98 -3.24 -8.88 7.79
CA LEU A 98 -4.21 -9.09 6.70
C LEU A 98 -4.05 -8.04 5.60
N THR A 99 -3.91 -6.77 5.98
CA THR A 99 -3.76 -5.67 5.03
C THR A 99 -2.43 -5.77 4.29
N GLY A 100 -1.31 -5.96 4.99
CA GLY A 100 0.01 -6.08 4.40
C GLY A 100 0.21 -7.36 3.57
N LEU A 101 -0.27 -8.51 4.08
CA LEU A 101 -0.10 -9.81 3.45
C LEU A 101 -0.96 -9.98 2.20
N LEU A 102 -2.17 -9.41 2.18
CA LEU A 102 -3.16 -9.76 1.16
C LEU A 102 -3.87 -8.56 0.56
N LEU A 103 -4.49 -7.69 1.36
CA LEU A 103 -5.37 -6.64 0.81
C LEU A 103 -4.60 -5.59 -0.01
N TYR A 104 -3.45 -5.12 0.47
CA TYR A 104 -2.65 -4.14 -0.28
C TYR A 104 -1.96 -4.74 -1.51
N PRO A 105 -1.40 -5.96 -1.51
CA PRO A 105 -0.92 -6.59 -2.74
C PRO A 105 -2.02 -6.81 -3.77
N LEU A 106 -3.20 -7.27 -3.35
CA LEU A 106 -4.35 -7.41 -4.25
C LEU A 106 -4.84 -6.05 -4.76
N GLY A 107 -4.89 -5.03 -3.91
CA GLY A 107 -5.21 -3.65 -4.31
C GLY A 107 -4.24 -3.11 -5.37
N TYR A 108 -2.95 -3.45 -5.28
CA TYR A 108 -2.00 -3.12 -6.32
C TYR A 108 -2.35 -3.82 -7.64
N MET A 109 -2.46 -5.14 -7.62
CA MET A 109 -2.60 -5.95 -8.83
C MET A 109 -3.94 -5.76 -9.54
N LEU A 110 -5.03 -5.66 -8.77
CA LEU A 110 -6.39 -5.66 -9.29
C LEU A 110 -6.96 -4.27 -9.54
N VAL A 111 -6.47 -3.24 -8.85
CA VAL A 111 -7.04 -1.88 -8.92
C VAL A 111 -6.00 -0.89 -9.42
N PHE A 112 -4.91 -0.71 -8.67
CA PHE A 112 -3.95 0.35 -8.97
C PHE A 112 -3.23 0.12 -10.30
N LYS A 113 -2.68 -1.09 -10.53
CA LYS A 113 -1.90 -1.39 -11.73
C LYS A 113 -2.71 -1.25 -13.02
N PRO A 114 -3.94 -1.79 -13.16
CA PRO A 114 -4.74 -1.58 -14.36
C PRO A 114 -5.01 -0.10 -14.65
N ILE A 115 -5.32 0.69 -13.62
CA ILE A 115 -5.52 2.15 -13.75
C ILE A 115 -4.21 2.83 -14.18
N ALA A 116 -3.11 2.48 -13.52
CA ALA A 116 -1.79 3.02 -13.82
C ALA A 116 -1.36 2.64 -15.24
N ASP A 117 -1.55 1.41 -15.69
CA ASP A 117 -1.21 0.97 -17.06
C ASP A 117 -2.06 1.72 -18.12
N ALA A 118 -3.32 2.04 -17.80
CA ALA A 118 -4.22 2.77 -18.69
C ALA A 118 -3.85 4.26 -18.84
N ILE A 119 -3.35 4.90 -17.78
CA ILE A 119 -3.11 6.36 -17.73
C ILE A 119 -1.61 6.70 -17.80
N LEU A 120 -0.79 5.93 -17.10
CA LEU A 120 0.63 6.16 -16.82
C LEU A 120 1.47 5.03 -17.42
N ARG A 121 2.02 5.25 -18.62
CA ARG A 121 2.93 4.31 -19.29
C ARG A 121 4.33 4.31 -18.66
N THR A 122 4.40 4.09 -17.35
CA THR A 122 5.62 4.15 -16.55
C THR A 122 6.17 2.75 -16.23
N PRO A 123 7.48 2.62 -15.96
CA PRO A 123 8.06 1.35 -15.55
C PRO A 123 7.53 0.87 -14.18
N TRP A 124 7.64 -0.43 -13.91
CA TRP A 124 7.06 -1.07 -12.72
C TRP A 124 7.51 -0.42 -11.39
N TRP A 125 8.76 0.03 -11.29
CA TRP A 125 9.29 0.64 -10.07
C TRP A 125 8.67 2.00 -9.77
N VAL A 126 8.32 2.78 -10.81
CA VAL A 126 7.57 4.03 -10.63
C VAL A 126 6.16 3.73 -10.11
N LYS A 127 5.49 2.72 -10.69
CA LYS A 127 4.16 2.29 -10.23
C LYS A 127 4.19 1.83 -8.78
N GLY A 128 5.19 1.03 -8.40
CA GLY A 128 5.39 0.61 -7.01
C GLY A 128 5.62 1.77 -6.06
N ALA A 129 6.48 2.73 -6.43
CA ALA A 129 6.74 3.92 -5.60
C ALA A 129 5.49 4.80 -5.43
N VAL A 130 4.75 5.05 -6.51
CA VAL A 130 3.50 5.83 -6.47
C VAL A 130 2.43 5.11 -5.64
N TYR A 131 2.31 3.78 -5.80
CA TYR A 131 1.39 3.00 -4.98
C TYR A 131 1.74 3.06 -3.50
N GLY A 132 3.03 2.94 -3.17
CA GLY A 132 3.52 3.13 -1.80
C GLY A 132 3.18 4.50 -1.24
N ALA A 133 3.41 5.58 -2.00
CA ALA A 133 3.01 6.92 -1.59
C ALA A 133 1.49 7.05 -1.37
N ALA A 134 0.68 6.41 -2.22
CA ALA A 134 -0.78 6.38 -2.05
C ALA A 134 -1.20 5.64 -0.77
N LEU A 135 -0.58 4.50 -0.46
CA LEU A 135 -0.80 3.79 0.81
C LEU A 135 -0.38 4.63 2.02
N PHE A 136 0.71 5.38 1.92
CA PHE A 136 1.13 6.32 2.97
C PHE A 136 0.07 7.40 3.23
N VAL A 137 -0.48 8.00 2.16
CA VAL A 137 -1.59 8.98 2.29
C VAL A 137 -2.81 8.31 2.91
N PHE A 138 -3.17 7.12 2.44
CA PHE A 138 -4.28 6.36 3.02
C PHE A 138 -4.07 6.10 4.53
N ALA A 139 -2.90 5.62 4.93
CA ALA A 139 -2.60 5.30 6.32
C ALA A 139 -2.57 6.54 7.22
N LEU A 140 -1.83 7.59 6.84
CA LEU A 140 -1.59 8.72 7.75
C LEU A 140 -2.59 9.87 7.60
N TYR A 141 -3.14 10.09 6.41
CA TYR A 141 -4.14 11.14 6.23
C TYR A 141 -5.54 10.58 6.45
N ILE A 142 -5.92 9.50 5.77
CA ILE A 142 -7.27 8.96 5.89
C ILE A 142 -7.45 8.25 7.24
N MET A 143 -6.67 7.21 7.53
CA MET A 143 -6.88 6.41 8.73
C MET A 143 -6.43 7.12 10.01
N ALA A 144 -5.23 7.71 10.03
CA ALA A 144 -4.74 8.36 11.26
C ALA A 144 -5.45 9.69 11.55
N HIS A 145 -5.60 10.56 10.55
CA HIS A 145 -6.16 11.90 10.74
C HIS A 145 -7.69 11.92 10.63
N LEU A 146 -8.26 11.52 9.48
CA LEU A 146 -9.72 11.63 9.29
C LEU A 146 -10.52 10.63 10.15
N VAL A 147 -10.02 9.40 10.31
CA VAL A 147 -10.71 8.37 11.12
C VAL A 147 -10.32 8.45 12.60
N ALA A 148 -9.03 8.39 12.92
CA ALA A 148 -8.57 8.32 14.31
C ALA A 148 -8.35 9.69 15.01
N GLY A 149 -8.49 10.81 14.29
CA GLY A 149 -8.41 12.16 14.87
C GLY A 149 -7.00 12.65 15.22
N ASN A 150 -5.94 12.00 14.74
CA ASN A 150 -4.58 12.47 14.92
C ASN A 150 -4.30 13.74 14.07
N PRO A 151 -3.23 14.50 14.32
CA PRO A 151 -2.83 15.57 13.40
C PRO A 151 -2.57 15.04 11.97
N PRO A 152 -2.79 15.84 10.92
CA PRO A 152 -2.48 15.45 9.55
C PRO A 152 -1.04 14.93 9.44
N PHE A 153 -0.89 13.73 8.87
CA PHE A 153 0.41 13.08 8.75
C PHE A 153 1.17 12.93 10.08
N LEU A 154 0.46 12.84 11.22
CA LEU A 154 1.02 12.80 12.57
C LEU A 154 1.88 14.02 12.93
N GLY A 155 1.66 15.16 12.26
CA GLY A 155 2.36 16.41 12.54
C GLY A 155 3.71 16.57 11.82
N TRP A 156 3.94 15.85 10.71
CA TRP A 156 5.15 15.98 9.87
C TRP A 156 6.48 15.74 10.60
N GLY A 157 6.46 14.90 11.64
CA GLY A 157 7.65 14.49 12.38
C GLY A 157 8.38 13.31 11.73
N GLY A 158 9.36 12.74 12.46
CA GLY A 158 10.13 11.60 11.96
C GLY A 158 9.31 10.38 11.57
N ILE A 159 8.20 10.11 12.28
CA ILE A 159 7.29 9.00 11.94
C ILE A 159 6.70 9.18 10.54
N THR A 160 6.39 10.42 10.13
CA THR A 160 5.82 10.72 8.81
C THR A 160 6.76 10.29 7.70
N TRP A 161 8.03 10.68 7.80
CA TRP A 161 9.04 10.37 6.79
C TRP A 161 9.38 8.89 6.73
N VAL A 162 9.50 8.25 7.91
CA VAL A 162 9.70 6.80 7.99
C VAL A 162 8.51 6.05 7.43
N ALA A 163 7.28 6.52 7.67
CA ALA A 163 6.09 5.90 7.09
C ALA A 163 6.08 6.04 5.56
N LEU A 164 6.44 7.20 5.02
CA LEU A 164 6.51 7.40 3.58
C LEU A 164 7.49 6.42 2.92
N TRP A 165 8.74 6.39 3.40
CA TRP A 165 9.76 5.48 2.88
C TRP A 165 9.38 4.01 3.08
N GLY A 166 8.81 3.66 4.23
CA GLY A 166 8.34 2.31 4.51
C GLY A 166 7.29 1.86 3.50
N HIS A 167 6.29 2.69 3.21
CA HIS A 167 5.29 2.34 2.21
C HIS A 167 5.84 2.33 0.78
N MET A 168 6.82 3.18 0.45
CA MET A 168 7.53 3.09 -0.84
C MET A 168 8.27 1.75 -0.99
N VAL A 169 8.97 1.30 0.05
CA VAL A 169 9.61 -0.04 0.08
C VAL A 169 8.56 -1.14 -0.11
N PHE A 170 7.44 -1.06 0.61
CA PHE A 170 6.32 -1.99 0.46
C PHE A 170 5.83 -2.05 -0.98
N GLY A 171 5.50 -0.89 -1.57
CA GLY A 171 4.98 -0.80 -2.94
C GLY A 171 5.96 -1.29 -4.00
N LEU A 172 7.26 -1.03 -3.83
CA LEU A 172 8.31 -1.52 -4.71
C LEU A 172 8.43 -3.06 -4.67
N ILE A 173 8.36 -3.66 -3.48
CA ILE A 173 8.39 -5.13 -3.34
C ILE A 173 7.17 -5.75 -4.04
N VAL A 174 5.98 -5.21 -3.80
CA VAL A 174 4.75 -5.69 -4.46
C VAL A 174 4.85 -5.58 -5.98
N ALA A 175 5.26 -4.42 -6.48
CA ALA A 175 5.42 -4.18 -7.92
C ALA A 175 6.48 -5.08 -8.55
N TRP A 176 7.56 -5.40 -7.84
CA TRP A 176 8.58 -6.32 -8.31
C TRP A 176 8.03 -7.73 -8.51
N PHE A 177 7.33 -8.28 -7.52
CA PHE A 177 6.74 -9.62 -7.62
C PHE A 177 5.70 -9.71 -8.74
N ASP A 178 4.82 -8.71 -8.87
CA ASP A 178 3.86 -8.65 -9.98
C ASP A 178 4.58 -8.57 -11.34
N HIS A 179 5.63 -7.75 -11.46
CA HIS A 179 6.41 -7.67 -12.68
C HIS A 179 7.08 -9.01 -13.04
N ARG A 180 7.58 -9.76 -12.04
CA ARG A 180 8.16 -11.10 -12.24
C ARG A 180 7.13 -12.14 -12.65
N ARG A 181 5.85 -11.97 -12.32
CA ARG A 181 4.76 -12.84 -12.77
C ARG A 181 4.45 -12.66 -14.27
N ALA A 182 4.73 -11.48 -14.81
CA ALA A 182 4.33 -11.08 -16.16
C ALA A 182 5.38 -11.36 -17.26
N ILE A 183 6.57 -11.84 -16.90
CA ILE A 183 7.68 -12.18 -17.80
C ILE A 183 7.93 -13.69 -17.81
#